data_AF-J3EW64-F1
#
_entry.id   AF-J3EW64-F1
#
_cell.length_a   1.000
_cell.length_b   1.000
_cell.length_c   1.000
_cell.angle_alpha   90.00
_cell.angle_beta   90.00
_cell.angle_gamma   90.00
#
_symmetry.space_group_name_H-M   'P 1'
#
loop_
_entity.id
_entity.type
_entity.pdbx_description
1 polymer ?
#
loop_
_entity_poly.entity_id
_entity_poly.type
_entity_poly.pdbx_seq_one_letter_code
_entity_poly.pdbx_strand_id
1 'polypeptide(L)'
;MYSTQTGCEIRYTPIPPRALFYNLRSAHRLSEPMPNTQYTLLDEPLWPLMNKFYRAHQSSMKAVRDAQLWVAKREGIIAALCLRPVAGGHWLTGLFVDPGCREQGIAATLIAHAVKHLEEPVWLFCHPDLRGFYERRGFTFDPPLPYALAERLSRYARSKPMIAMGLQPGSA
;
A
#
# COMPACT_ATOMS: atom_id res chain seq x y z
N MET A 1 38.08 15.03 24.23
CA MET A 1 37.62 16.35 24.70
C MET A 1 36.27 16.11 25.38
N TYR A 2 36.25 16.17 26.72
CA TYR A 2 35.14 16.45 27.68
C TYR A 2 33.70 16.01 27.32
N SER A 3 32.81 15.49 28.17
CA SER A 3 32.71 15.28 29.61
C SER A 3 31.33 14.64 29.88
N THR A 4 31.26 13.74 30.87
CA THR A 4 30.19 13.54 31.88
C THR A 4 28.72 13.95 31.63
N GLN A 5 27.84 12.94 31.76
CA GLN A 5 26.82 12.80 32.84
C GLN A 5 25.65 13.81 32.98
N THR A 6 24.41 13.31 32.83
CA THR A 6 23.19 13.57 33.65
C THR A 6 22.03 12.78 33.00
N GLY A 7 21.24 11.90 33.62
CA GLY A 7 20.84 11.77 35.01
C GLY A 7 19.59 12.61 35.26
N CYS A 8 18.38 12.14 34.89
CA CYS A 8 17.15 12.60 35.54
C CYS A 8 16.00 11.58 35.43
N GLU A 9 15.52 11.23 36.62
CA GLU A 9 14.47 10.29 37.00
C GLU A 9 13.17 11.07 37.17
N ILE A 10 12.07 10.69 36.50
CA ILE A 10 10.72 11.22 36.82
C ILE A 10 9.69 10.07 36.84
N ARG A 11 9.61 9.46 38.03
CA ARG A 11 8.42 9.16 38.84
C ARG A 11 7.06 9.00 38.14
N TYR A 12 6.52 7.80 38.34
CA TYR A 12 5.09 7.48 38.39
C TYR A 12 4.37 8.37 39.42
N THR A 13 3.24 8.97 39.05
CA THR A 13 2.28 9.55 40.01
C THR A 13 0.85 9.10 39.70
N PRO A 14 0.01 8.91 40.73
CA PRO A 14 -1.27 8.21 40.63
C PRO A 14 -2.47 9.13 40.33
N ILE A 15 -3.55 8.47 39.93
CA ILE A 15 -4.90 8.98 39.62
C ILE A 15 -5.53 9.73 40.82
N PRO A 16 -6.16 10.90 40.63
CA PRO A 16 -7.10 11.47 41.61
C PRO A 16 -8.58 11.12 41.28
N PRO A 17 -9.47 11.09 42.29
CA PRO A 17 -10.84 10.58 42.19
C PRO A 17 -11.89 11.62 41.76
N ARG A 18 -13.01 11.07 41.27
CA ARG A 18 -14.28 11.66 40.82
C ARG A 18 -14.84 12.82 41.66
N ALA A 19 -15.49 13.77 40.97
CA ALA A 19 -16.87 14.26 41.16
C ALA A 19 -17.01 15.60 40.40
N LEU A 20 -18.10 16.02 39.75
CA LEU A 20 -19.46 15.53 39.53
C LEU A 20 -20.09 16.52 38.51
N PHE A 21 -21.04 16.02 37.72
CA PHE A 21 -22.06 16.78 36.97
C PHE A 21 -21.62 17.83 35.92
N TYR A 22 -21.65 17.43 34.65
CA TYR A 22 -22.33 18.24 33.62
C TYR A 22 -23.12 17.31 32.68
N ASN A 23 -24.44 17.45 32.81
CA ASN A 23 -25.51 17.23 31.84
C ASN A 23 -25.53 15.98 30.94
N LEU A 24 -26.56 15.16 31.20
CA LEU A 24 -27.36 14.52 30.15
C LEU A 24 -27.82 15.58 29.13
N ARG A 25 -27.33 15.52 27.89
CA ARG A 25 -28.10 15.74 26.66
C ARG A 25 -27.22 15.51 25.43
N SER A 26 -27.54 14.43 24.73
CA SER A 26 -27.50 14.28 23.28
C SER A 26 -26.36 14.93 22.51
N ALA A 27 -25.44 14.12 22.02
CA ALA A 27 -25.11 14.19 20.59
C ALA A 27 -24.73 12.80 20.12
N HIS A 28 -25.53 12.31 19.19
CA HIS A 28 -25.19 11.21 18.29
C HIS A 28 -23.68 11.14 18.05
N ARG A 29 -23.08 9.99 18.35
CA ARG A 29 -21.96 9.53 17.54
C ARG A 29 -22.57 9.31 16.16
N LEU A 30 -22.67 10.40 15.38
CA LEU A 30 -22.82 10.30 13.95
C LEU A 30 -21.64 9.44 13.55
N SER A 31 -21.93 8.21 13.15
CA SER A 31 -21.07 7.43 12.29
C SER A 31 -20.57 8.38 11.22
N GLU A 32 -19.34 8.88 11.36
CA GLU A 32 -18.65 9.52 10.26
C GLU A 32 -18.77 8.52 9.11
N PRO A 33 -19.37 8.90 7.96
CA PRO A 33 -19.51 7.97 6.87
C PRO A 33 -18.10 7.48 6.57
N MET A 34 -17.86 6.17 6.71
CA MET A 34 -16.61 5.59 6.26
C MET A 34 -16.41 6.12 4.85
N PRO A 35 -15.32 6.84 4.58
CA PRO A 35 -15.20 7.56 3.34
C PRO A 35 -15.32 6.54 2.21
N ASN A 36 -16.38 6.70 1.41
CA ASN A 36 -16.77 5.71 0.41
C ASN A 36 -15.68 5.62 -0.65
N THR A 37 -14.75 4.70 -0.43
CA THR A 37 -13.54 4.58 -1.23
C THR A 37 -13.87 3.68 -2.41
N GLN A 38 -13.85 4.24 -3.60
CA GLN A 38 -14.11 3.52 -4.83
C GLN A 38 -12.81 2.93 -5.37
N TYR A 39 -12.83 1.65 -5.71
CA TYR A 39 -11.69 0.93 -6.29
C TYR A 39 -12.04 0.58 -7.73
N THR A 40 -11.33 1.19 -8.69
CA THR A 40 -11.67 1.07 -10.12
C THR A 40 -10.43 0.97 -10.98
N LEU A 41 -10.58 0.30 -12.12
CA LEU A 41 -9.66 0.45 -13.25
C LEU A 41 -9.80 1.88 -13.80
N LEU A 42 -8.68 2.47 -14.19
CA LEU A 42 -8.59 3.84 -14.70
C LEU A 42 -8.51 3.82 -16.23
N ASP A 43 -9.50 4.42 -16.88
CA ASP A 43 -9.54 4.58 -18.33
C ASP A 43 -8.35 5.40 -18.85
N GLU A 44 -7.89 5.06 -20.07
CA GLU A 44 -6.72 5.69 -20.70
C GLU A 44 -6.74 7.23 -20.72
N PRO A 45 -7.86 7.91 -21.04
CA PRO A 45 -7.92 9.37 -21.01
C PRO A 45 -7.65 9.97 -19.62
N LEU A 46 -7.85 9.20 -18.55
CA LEU A 46 -7.71 9.64 -17.16
C LEU A 46 -6.33 9.34 -16.56
N TRP A 47 -5.44 8.67 -17.29
CA TRP A 47 -4.07 8.38 -16.83
C TRP A 47 -3.27 9.62 -16.39
N PRO A 48 -3.43 10.83 -16.99
CA PRO A 48 -2.81 12.04 -16.47
C PRO A 48 -3.15 12.34 -15.01
N LEU A 49 -4.31 11.92 -14.49
CA LEU A 49 -4.70 12.11 -13.09
C LEU A 49 -3.82 11.27 -12.15
N MET A 50 -3.47 10.05 -12.53
CA MET A 50 -2.57 9.20 -11.76
C MET A 50 -1.14 9.77 -11.73
N ASN A 51 -0.68 10.31 -12.86
CA ASN A 51 0.61 11.03 -12.89
C ASN A 51 0.58 12.30 -12.05
N LYS A 52 -0.54 13.04 -12.03
CA LYS A 52 -0.74 14.20 -11.16
C LYS A 52 -0.66 13.78 -9.68
N PHE A 53 -1.32 12.68 -9.31
CA PHE A 53 -1.25 12.10 -7.97
C PHE A 53 0.19 11.76 -7.56
N TYR A 54 0.95 11.06 -8.40
CA TYR A 54 2.36 10.76 -8.09
C TYR A 54 3.21 12.01 -7.90
N ARG A 55 3.04 13.03 -8.75
CA ARG A 55 3.77 14.30 -8.65
C ARG A 55 3.43 15.05 -7.35
N ALA A 56 2.16 15.06 -6.95
CA ALA A 56 1.73 15.70 -5.70
C ALA A 56 2.41 15.11 -4.46
N HIS A 57 2.77 13.82 -4.51
CA HIS A 57 3.50 13.14 -3.44
C HIS A 57 5.01 12.98 -3.71
N GLN A 58 5.56 13.69 -4.70
CA GLN A 58 6.99 13.62 -5.08
C GLN A 58 7.47 12.19 -5.39
N SER A 59 6.55 11.32 -5.83
CA SER A 59 6.89 9.94 -6.21
C SER A 59 7.52 9.92 -7.61
N SER A 60 8.57 9.12 -7.77
CA SER A 60 9.19 8.85 -9.08
C SER A 60 8.39 7.87 -9.94
N MET A 61 7.33 7.28 -9.39
CA MET A 61 6.43 6.38 -10.11
C MET A 61 5.69 7.12 -11.23
N LYS A 62 5.31 6.38 -12.25
CA LYS A 62 4.55 6.87 -13.41
C LYS A 62 3.53 5.85 -13.84
N ALA A 63 2.43 6.32 -14.41
CA ALA A 63 1.55 5.47 -15.19
C ALA A 63 2.36 4.80 -16.31
N VAL A 64 2.24 3.48 -16.42
CA VAL A 64 2.98 2.66 -17.40
C VAL A 64 2.05 2.33 -18.55
N ARG A 65 2.48 2.60 -19.78
CA ARG A 65 1.75 2.16 -20.98
C ARG A 65 1.70 0.62 -21.01
N ASP A 66 0.59 0.08 -21.50
CA ASP A 66 0.30 -1.37 -21.50
C ASP A 66 0.12 -1.99 -20.11
N ALA A 67 -0.12 -1.20 -19.07
CA ALA A 67 -0.51 -1.70 -17.76
C ALA A 67 -1.98 -1.40 -17.47
N GLN A 68 -2.63 -2.29 -16.73
CA GLN A 68 -3.88 -2.00 -16.05
C GLN A 68 -3.59 -1.08 -14.87
N LEU A 69 -4.16 0.12 -14.90
CA LEU A 69 -3.95 1.13 -13.87
C LEU A 69 -5.15 1.15 -12.92
N TRP A 70 -4.95 0.66 -11.71
CA TRP A 70 -5.99 0.60 -10.68
C TRP A 70 -5.83 1.77 -9.72
N VAL A 71 -6.95 2.36 -9.28
CA VAL A 71 -6.95 3.49 -8.36
C VAL A 71 -7.98 3.33 -7.26
N ALA A 72 -7.63 3.77 -6.06
CA ALA A 72 -8.59 4.04 -4.99
C ALA A 72 -8.91 5.55 -5.00
N LYS A 73 -10.20 5.89 -5.00
CA LYS A 73 -10.70 7.26 -5.12
C LYS A 73 -11.69 7.60 -4.01
N ARG A 74 -11.60 8.83 -3.52
CA ARG A 74 -12.64 9.52 -2.74
C ARG A 74 -12.99 10.81 -3.49
N GLU A 75 -12.65 11.97 -2.94
CA GLU A 75 -12.67 13.26 -3.66
C GLU A 75 -11.54 13.37 -4.72
N GLY A 76 -10.49 12.57 -4.54
CA GLY A 76 -9.38 12.43 -5.48
C GLY A 76 -8.77 11.04 -5.41
N ILE A 77 -7.74 10.79 -6.23
CA ILE A 77 -6.94 9.56 -6.14
C ILE A 77 -6.17 9.59 -4.82
N ILE A 78 -6.35 8.56 -4.01
CA ILE A 78 -5.65 8.38 -2.72
C ILE A 78 -4.74 7.15 -2.72
N ALA A 79 -4.89 6.25 -3.69
CA ALA A 79 -3.96 5.18 -3.95
C ALA A 79 -3.97 4.79 -5.42
N ALA A 80 -2.84 4.26 -5.90
CA ALA A 80 -2.69 3.81 -7.27
C ALA A 80 -1.82 2.56 -7.36
N LEU A 81 -2.18 1.66 -8.27
CA LEU A 81 -1.52 0.37 -8.52
C LEU A 81 -1.33 0.19 -10.03
N CYS A 82 -0.14 -0.23 -10.45
CA CYS A 82 0.19 -0.58 -11.83
C CYS A 82 0.34 -2.10 -11.96
N LEU A 83 -0.55 -2.73 -12.71
CA LEU A 83 -0.50 -4.17 -13.00
C LEU A 83 -0.23 -4.37 -14.50
N ARG A 84 0.96 -4.85 -14.83
CA ARG A 84 1.41 -4.99 -16.21
C ARG A 84 1.33 -6.46 -16.66
N PRO A 85 0.69 -6.79 -17.79
CA PRO A 85 0.78 -8.11 -18.38
C PRO A 85 2.24 -8.46 -18.75
N VAL A 86 2.64 -9.69 -18.47
CA VAL A 86 3.94 -10.27 -18.83
C VAL A 86 3.74 -11.70 -19.31
N ALA A 87 4.79 -12.32 -19.85
CA ALA A 87 4.70 -13.72 -20.25
C ALA A 87 4.33 -14.61 -19.06
N GLY A 88 3.21 -15.32 -19.18
CA GLY A 88 2.70 -16.27 -18.18
C GLY A 88 1.93 -15.64 -17.01
N GLY A 89 1.66 -14.33 -17.01
CA GLY A 89 0.82 -13.72 -15.99
C GLY A 89 0.99 -12.21 -15.88
N HIS A 90 0.97 -11.69 -14.65
CA HIS A 90 0.94 -10.25 -14.39
C HIS A 90 2.07 -9.82 -13.44
N TRP A 91 2.56 -8.60 -13.63
CA TRP A 91 3.58 -8.00 -12.78
C TRP A 91 3.05 -6.72 -12.14
N LEU A 92 2.90 -6.73 -10.81
CA LEU A 92 2.59 -5.54 -10.02
C LEU A 92 3.87 -4.72 -9.88
N THR A 93 3.93 -3.64 -10.66
CA THR A 93 5.13 -2.80 -10.84
C THR A 93 5.15 -1.58 -9.92
N GLY A 94 4.01 -1.19 -9.39
CA GLY A 94 3.89 -0.07 -8.48
C GLY A 94 2.63 -0.18 -7.65
N LEU A 95 2.76 0.15 -6.37
CA LEU A 95 1.66 0.36 -5.43
C LEU A 95 2.03 1.54 -4.56
N PHE A 96 1.17 2.55 -4.53
CA PHE A 96 1.37 3.74 -3.73
C PHE A 96 0.06 4.16 -3.08
N VAL A 97 0.12 4.43 -1.78
CA VAL A 97 -0.99 5.03 -1.03
C VAL A 97 -0.50 6.36 -0.49
N ASP A 98 -1.35 7.38 -0.64
CA ASP A 98 -1.20 8.68 0.01
C ASP A 98 -0.79 8.47 1.48
N PRO A 99 0.34 9.04 1.95
CA PRO A 99 0.77 8.95 3.33
C PRO A 99 -0.32 9.23 4.36
N GLY A 100 -1.19 10.21 4.13
CA GLY A 100 -2.30 10.55 5.03
C GLY A 100 -3.44 9.52 5.05
N CYS A 101 -3.46 8.60 4.08
CA CYS A 101 -4.46 7.54 3.95
C CYS A 101 -3.89 6.14 4.27
N ARG A 102 -2.64 6.02 4.73
CA ARG A 102 -2.03 4.74 5.08
C ARG A 102 -2.67 4.13 6.32
N GLU A 103 -2.41 2.84 6.54
CA GLU A 103 -2.92 2.06 7.69
C GLU A 103 -4.44 1.89 7.75
N GLN A 104 -5.18 2.37 6.74
CA GLN A 104 -6.63 2.21 6.59
C GLN A 104 -7.04 1.01 5.73
N GLY A 105 -6.13 0.07 5.46
CA GLY A 105 -6.41 -1.12 4.63
C GLY A 105 -6.50 -0.87 3.11
N ILE A 106 -6.43 0.37 2.65
CA ILE A 106 -6.60 0.76 1.22
C ILE A 106 -5.71 -0.04 0.27
N ALA A 107 -4.43 -0.20 0.61
CA ALA A 107 -3.49 -0.98 -0.20
C ALA A 107 -3.94 -2.44 -0.37
N ALA A 108 -4.48 -3.03 0.70
CA ALA A 108 -4.96 -4.42 0.69
C ALA A 108 -6.17 -4.55 -0.23
N THR A 109 -7.16 -3.67 -0.04
CA THR A 109 -8.40 -3.68 -0.83
C THR A 109 -8.12 -3.39 -2.30
N LEU A 110 -7.21 -2.46 -2.60
CA LEU A 110 -6.81 -2.17 -3.97
C LEU A 110 -6.14 -3.36 -4.67
N ILE A 111 -5.25 -4.08 -3.98
CA ILE A 111 -4.67 -5.32 -4.51
C ILE A 111 -5.78 -6.35 -4.76
N ALA A 112 -6.66 -6.58 -3.77
CA ALA A 112 -7.74 -7.56 -3.88
C ALA A 112 -8.64 -7.29 -5.09
N HIS A 113 -9.02 -6.02 -5.32
CA HIS A 113 -9.78 -5.64 -6.51
C HIS A 113 -9.01 -5.88 -7.81
N ALA A 114 -7.71 -5.52 -7.84
CA ALA A 114 -6.88 -5.65 -9.03
C ALA A 114 -6.63 -7.11 -9.44
N VAL A 115 -6.61 -8.04 -8.48
CA VAL A 115 -6.31 -9.45 -8.75
C VAL A 115 -7.56 -10.35 -8.80
N LYS A 116 -8.74 -9.82 -8.43
CA LYS A 116 -9.98 -10.59 -8.23
C LYS A 116 -10.37 -11.50 -9.40
N HIS A 117 -10.13 -11.06 -10.62
CA HIS A 117 -10.55 -11.74 -11.85
C HIS A 117 -9.38 -12.28 -12.67
N LEU A 118 -8.18 -12.33 -12.10
CA LEU A 118 -7.01 -12.86 -12.79
C LEU A 118 -6.95 -14.37 -12.64
N GLU A 119 -6.77 -15.04 -13.76
CA GLU A 119 -6.59 -16.51 -13.82
C GLU A 119 -5.10 -16.89 -13.92
N GLU A 120 -4.22 -15.91 -14.09
CA GLU A 120 -2.78 -16.11 -14.11
C GLU A 120 -2.07 -15.59 -12.84
N PRO A 121 -0.85 -16.08 -12.54
CA PRO A 121 -0.06 -15.60 -11.42
C PRO A 121 0.24 -14.10 -11.46
N VAL A 122 0.38 -13.52 -10.27
CA VAL A 122 0.82 -12.13 -10.09
C VAL A 122 2.16 -12.12 -9.36
N TRP A 123 3.17 -11.53 -9.97
CA TRP A 123 4.47 -11.31 -9.35
C TRP A 123 4.65 -9.86 -8.91
N LEU A 124 5.51 -9.63 -7.93
CA LEU A 124 5.97 -8.30 -7.55
C LEU A 124 7.38 -8.34 -7.00
N PHE A 125 8.04 -7.19 -7.03
CA PHE A 125 9.30 -6.97 -6.33
C PHE A 125 9.08 -5.94 -5.22
N CYS A 126 9.54 -6.24 -4.02
CA CYS A 126 9.40 -5.34 -2.87
C CYS A 126 10.62 -5.37 -1.96
N HIS A 127 10.68 -4.38 -1.07
CA HIS A 127 11.63 -4.40 0.05
C HIS A 127 11.30 -5.56 1.01
N PRO A 128 12.30 -6.22 1.62
CA PRO A 128 12.08 -7.31 2.58
C PRO A 128 11.11 -6.97 3.72
N ASP A 129 11.12 -5.73 4.22
CA ASP A 129 10.22 -5.28 5.30
C ASP A 129 8.73 -5.34 4.91
N LEU A 130 8.42 -5.32 3.61
CA LEU A 130 7.05 -5.45 3.10
C LEU A 130 6.61 -6.91 2.93
N ARG A 131 7.50 -7.89 3.16
CA ARG A 131 7.18 -9.32 3.02
C ARG A 131 5.93 -9.71 3.81
N GLY A 132 5.90 -9.40 5.11
CA GLY A 132 4.76 -9.76 5.96
C GLY A 132 3.46 -9.07 5.54
N PHE A 133 3.53 -7.88 4.92
CA PHE A 133 2.37 -7.25 4.31
C PHE A 133 1.84 -8.10 3.15
N TYR A 134 2.69 -8.55 2.24
CA TYR A 134 2.24 -9.33 1.08
C TYR A 134 1.85 -10.77 1.45
N GLU A 135 2.52 -11.43 2.41
CA GLU A 135 2.16 -12.77 2.87
C GLU A 135 0.74 -12.84 3.46
N ARG A 136 0.33 -11.83 4.23
CA ARG A 136 -1.05 -11.73 4.74
C ARG A 136 -2.11 -11.58 3.64
N ARG A 137 -1.71 -11.38 2.39
CA ARG A 137 -2.56 -11.21 1.21
C ARG A 137 -2.39 -12.37 0.22
N GLY A 138 -1.84 -13.50 0.68
CA GLY A 138 -1.70 -14.72 -0.11
C GLY A 138 -0.45 -14.80 -0.98
N PHE A 139 0.42 -13.78 -0.97
CA PHE A 139 1.66 -13.85 -1.73
C PHE A 139 2.69 -14.74 -1.01
N THR A 140 3.41 -15.56 -1.77
CA THR A 140 4.50 -16.40 -1.29
C THR A 140 5.85 -15.79 -1.65
N PHE A 141 6.81 -15.93 -0.75
CA PHE A 141 8.21 -15.53 -0.99
C PHE A 141 8.90 -16.47 -1.98
N ASP A 142 9.80 -15.90 -2.79
CA ASP A 142 10.62 -16.62 -3.78
C ASP A 142 9.81 -17.53 -4.73
N PRO A 143 8.80 -16.98 -5.43
CA PRO A 143 8.03 -17.77 -6.38
C PRO A 143 8.87 -18.14 -7.61
N PRO A 144 8.47 -19.18 -8.37
CA PRO A 144 9.03 -19.39 -9.69
C PRO A 144 8.75 -18.15 -10.57
N LEU A 145 9.81 -17.57 -11.13
CA LEU A 145 9.74 -16.38 -11.99
C LEU A 145 9.94 -16.75 -13.46
N PRO A 146 9.19 -16.13 -14.38
CA PRO A 146 9.57 -16.09 -15.78
C PRO A 146 10.97 -15.51 -15.96
N TYR A 147 11.74 -16.03 -16.92
CA TYR A 147 13.13 -15.61 -17.18
C TYR A 147 13.30 -14.08 -17.23
N ALA A 148 12.38 -13.40 -17.91
CA ALA A 148 12.42 -11.94 -18.05
C ALA A 148 12.20 -11.18 -16.72
N LEU A 149 11.50 -11.76 -15.74
CA LEU A 149 11.36 -11.18 -14.40
C LEU A 149 12.57 -11.49 -13.53
N ALA A 150 13.10 -12.71 -13.60
CA ALA A 150 14.34 -13.08 -12.89
C ALA A 150 15.51 -12.16 -13.28
N GLU A 151 15.69 -11.92 -14.58
CA GLU A 151 16.69 -10.98 -15.10
C GLU A 151 16.52 -9.55 -14.56
N ARG A 152 15.27 -9.09 -14.42
CA ARG A 152 14.97 -7.77 -13.86
C ARG A 152 15.27 -7.71 -12.37
N LEU A 153 14.87 -8.72 -11.62
CA LEU A 153 15.15 -8.81 -10.18
C LEU A 153 16.65 -8.73 -9.91
N SER A 154 17.46 -9.53 -10.62
CA SER A 154 18.92 -9.52 -10.50
C SER A 154 19.52 -8.13 -10.72
N ARG A 155 18.97 -7.34 -11.66
CA ARG A 155 19.43 -5.96 -11.91
C ARG A 155 19.04 -5.00 -10.79
N TYR A 156 17.81 -5.10 -10.28
CA TYR A 156 17.33 -4.24 -9.20
C TYR A 156 18.03 -4.53 -7.87
N ALA A 157 18.23 -5.81 -7.55
CA ALA A 157 18.85 -6.27 -6.32
C ALA A 157 20.33 -5.82 -6.16
N ARG A 158 20.99 -5.38 -7.24
CA ARG A 158 22.36 -4.84 -7.17
C ARG A 158 22.47 -3.52 -6.41
N SER A 159 21.42 -2.72 -6.40
CA SER A 159 21.46 -1.37 -5.81
C SER A 159 20.59 -1.20 -4.57
N LYS A 160 19.60 -2.08 -4.37
CA LYS A 160 18.67 -2.01 -3.24
C LYS A 160 18.25 -3.41 -2.80
N PRO A 161 18.02 -3.64 -1.50
CA PRO A 161 17.42 -4.89 -1.03
C PRO A 161 16.04 -5.06 -1.66
N MET A 162 15.91 -6.11 -2.47
CA MET A 162 14.71 -6.39 -3.26
C MET A 162 14.49 -7.91 -3.26
N ILE A 163 13.26 -8.32 -2.95
CA ILE A 163 12.83 -9.71 -3.00
C ILE A 163 11.68 -9.86 -3.99
N ALA A 164 11.49 -11.06 -4.52
CA ALA A 164 10.31 -11.41 -5.29
C ALA A 164 9.25 -12.09 -4.41
N MET A 165 8.00 -11.72 -4.66
CA MET A 165 6.82 -12.34 -4.09
C MET A 165 5.86 -12.70 -5.22
N GLY A 166 5.06 -13.75 -5.05
CA GLY A 166 4.13 -14.22 -6.07
C GLY A 166 2.80 -14.67 -5.49
N LEU A 167 1.71 -14.38 -6.18
CA LEU A 167 0.37 -14.86 -5.88
C LEU A 167 -0.04 -15.84 -6.98
N GLN A 168 -0.43 -17.05 -6.60
CA GLN A 168 -0.99 -18.02 -7.54
C GLN A 168 -2.47 -17.71 -7.79
N PRO A 169 -2.98 -17.98 -9.01
CA PRO A 169 -4.41 -17.82 -9.29
C PRO A 169 -5.25 -18.69 -8.35
N GLY A 170 -6.43 -18.20 -7.97
CA GLY A 170 -7.35 -18.90 -7.05
C GLY A 170 -6.90 -18.97 -5.59
N SER A 171 -5.83 -18.27 -5.20
CA SER A 171 -5.33 -18.21 -3.81
C SER A 171 -5.83 -16.99 -3.01
N ALA A 172 -6.73 -16.18 -3.59
CA ALA A 172 -7.22 -14.92 -3.03
C ALA A 172 -8.66 -15.00 -2.55
#